data_AF-A0A3B6SB69-F1
#
_entry.id   AF-A0A3B6SB69-F1
#
_cell.length_a   1.000
_cell.length_b   1.000
_cell.length_c   1.000
_cell.angle_alpha   90.00
_cell.angle_beta   90.00
_cell.angle_gamma   90.00
#
_symmetry.space_group_name_H-M   'P 1'
#
loop_
_entity.id
_entity.type
_entity.pdbx_description
1 polymer ?
#
loop_
_entity_poly.entity_id
_entity_poly.type
_entity_poly.pdbx_seq_one_letter_code
_entity_poly.pdbx_strand_id
1 'polypeptide(L)'
;MEAPQSRPWSDLQSELLGLILKRLPVLADRVRLRAVCQPWRSNSLEQHLPLPFPWLTLPDGTFLNIPGGEIHRMPIPEGACCQGSIDNWLFLTHNDDVCSLMNPFSNTTLELPKLAREWKRVIGPCSRFKPIFYKLVVPSPLDSSPNSLVAALIMDDSNCRTLCISQPPIATDSLRGDRYPITRLSDIAFFDGKLYALSGVGQLLIFELDDDLVISSFESIIDSLGDLSLVPQPLAPGDPFTIREYLVECGGRLLMVTRWIHRVNISASDDGFEDKRTAALEVFEADLQSSPRRRWRRVHDLGGHALFLGQHGSKSLPPAECSEYQEDCIYFMCDYPLPSSSANPLRDSGVYNVRNGMITPLMSETAAVPLERVGQWRPAWVFPSAAM
;
A
#
# COMPACT_ATOMS: atom_id res chain seq x y z
N MET A 1 16.11 -7.75 -60.59
CA MET A 1 15.92 -7.07 -59.30
C MET A 1 14.86 -7.85 -58.55
N GLU A 2 15.28 -8.72 -57.63
CA GLU A 2 14.34 -9.32 -56.67
C GLU A 2 13.81 -8.21 -55.77
N ALA A 3 12.48 -8.16 -55.60
CA ALA A 3 11.85 -7.26 -54.64
C ALA A 3 12.32 -7.64 -53.21
N PRO A 4 12.59 -6.66 -52.33
CA PRO A 4 12.96 -6.98 -50.96
C PRO A 4 11.83 -7.78 -50.31
N GLN A 5 12.10 -9.04 -49.97
CA GLN A 5 11.17 -9.86 -49.21
C GLN A 5 10.93 -9.19 -47.86
N SER A 6 9.73 -8.66 -47.65
CA SER A 6 9.31 -8.16 -46.34
C SER A 6 9.23 -9.34 -45.38
N ARG A 7 10.11 -9.36 -44.37
CA ARG A 7 10.00 -10.33 -43.28
C ARG A 7 8.70 -10.06 -42.50
N PRO A 8 7.94 -11.09 -42.13
CA PRO A 8 6.74 -10.89 -41.34
C PRO A 8 7.13 -10.42 -39.93
N TRP A 9 6.32 -9.53 -39.35
CA TRP A 9 6.52 -9.02 -37.99
C TRP A 9 6.50 -10.11 -36.91
N SER A 10 5.94 -11.29 -37.21
CA SER A 10 6.03 -12.48 -36.35
C SER A 10 7.47 -12.91 -36.09
N ASP A 11 8.39 -12.62 -37.01
CA ASP A 11 9.79 -13.03 -36.96
C ASP A 11 10.67 -11.93 -36.35
N LEU A 12 10.06 -10.94 -35.70
CA LEU A 12 10.78 -9.88 -34.99
C LEU A 12 11.66 -10.51 -33.89
N GLN A 13 12.94 -10.14 -33.91
CA GLN A 13 13.92 -10.58 -32.93
C GLN A 13 13.48 -10.18 -31.51
N SER A 14 13.72 -11.05 -30.53
CA SER A 14 13.28 -10.87 -29.15
C SER A 14 13.85 -9.60 -28.53
N GLU A 15 15.09 -9.23 -28.88
CA GLU A 15 15.74 -8.02 -28.40
C GLU A 15 15.04 -6.75 -28.90
N LEU A 16 14.62 -6.74 -30.17
CA LEU A 16 13.88 -5.61 -30.76
C LEU A 16 12.48 -5.51 -30.17
N LEU A 17 11.81 -6.65 -29.96
CA LEU A 17 10.52 -6.69 -29.26
C LEU A 17 10.64 -6.14 -27.83
N GLY A 18 11.73 -6.48 -27.12
CA GLY A 18 12.04 -5.93 -25.81
C GLY A 18 12.21 -4.40 -25.81
N LEU A 19 12.87 -3.84 -26.82
CA LEU A 19 12.99 -2.38 -26.98
C LEU A 19 11.64 -1.70 -27.23
N ILE A 20 10.74 -2.35 -27.98
CA ILE A 20 9.38 -1.84 -28.19
C ILE A 20 8.60 -1.88 -26.87
N LEU A 21 8.64 -3.01 -26.15
CA LEU A 21 7.94 -3.17 -24.88
C LEU A 21 8.42 -2.17 -23.82
N LYS A 22 9.72 -1.87 -23.76
CA LYS A 22 10.29 -0.84 -22.87
C LYS A 22 9.78 0.57 -23.16
N ARG A 23 9.26 0.81 -24.37
CA ARG A 23 8.68 2.10 -24.78
C ARG A 23 7.16 2.15 -24.61
N LEU A 24 6.54 1.07 -24.15
CA LEU A 24 5.12 1.03 -23.79
C LEU A 24 5.00 1.20 -22.26
N PRO A 25 4.81 2.42 -21.76
CA PRO A 25 4.70 2.64 -20.31
C PRO A 25 3.43 1.98 -19.75
N VAL A 26 2.32 2.08 -20.50
CA VAL A 26 1.00 1.57 -20.09
C VAL A 26 0.93 0.04 -20.13
N LEU A 27 0.53 -0.57 -19.02
CA LEU A 27 0.38 -2.03 -18.91
C LEU A 27 -0.57 -2.61 -19.97
N ALA A 28 -1.71 -1.94 -20.19
CA ALA A 28 -2.72 -2.39 -21.14
C ALA A 28 -2.14 -2.56 -22.57
N ASP A 29 -1.22 -1.70 -22.98
CA ASP A 29 -0.60 -1.78 -24.30
C ASP A 29 0.39 -2.93 -24.41
N ARG A 30 1.10 -3.25 -23.31
CA ARG A 30 1.94 -4.46 -23.25
C ARG A 30 1.10 -5.72 -23.37
N VAL A 31 0.00 -5.79 -22.63
CA VAL A 31 -0.94 -6.93 -22.69
C VAL A 31 -1.51 -7.10 -24.11
N ARG A 32 -1.92 -6.00 -24.75
CA ARG A 32 -2.41 -6.01 -26.14
C ARG A 32 -1.33 -6.47 -27.12
N LEU A 33 -0.09 -6.00 -26.96
CA LEU A 33 1.03 -6.41 -27.79
C LEU A 33 1.30 -7.92 -27.67
N ARG A 34 1.23 -8.46 -26.45
CA ARG A 34 1.39 -9.90 -26.18
C ARG A 34 0.25 -10.75 -26.76
N ALA A 35 -0.92 -10.17 -26.96
CA ALA A 35 -2.07 -10.84 -27.57
C ALA A 35 -2.02 -10.92 -29.10
N VAL A 36 -1.06 -10.25 -29.77
CA VAL A 36 -0.96 -10.20 -31.23
C VAL A 36 -0.66 -11.58 -31.83
N CYS A 37 0.35 -12.28 -31.31
CA CYS A 37 0.74 -13.61 -31.79
C CYS A 37 1.53 -14.38 -30.73
N GLN A 38 1.60 -15.71 -30.87
CA GLN A 38 2.32 -16.58 -29.92
C GLN A 38 3.81 -16.20 -29.80
N PRO A 39 4.60 -15.97 -30.88
CA PRO A 39 6.00 -15.59 -30.75
C PRO A 39 6.22 -14.32 -29.92
N TRP A 40 5.38 -13.30 -30.10
CA TRP A 40 5.47 -12.06 -29.33
C TRP A 40 5.14 -12.29 -27.86
N ARG A 41 4.13 -13.13 -27.58
CA ARG A 41 3.82 -13.54 -26.21
C ARG A 41 5.01 -14.22 -25.54
N SER A 42 5.59 -15.25 -26.15
CA SER A 42 6.71 -16.00 -25.58
C SER A 42 7.93 -15.10 -25.37
N ASN A 43 8.35 -14.39 -26.42
CA ASN A 43 9.56 -13.57 -26.41
C ASN A 43 9.44 -12.39 -25.45
N SER A 44 8.23 -11.88 -25.20
CA SER A 44 7.99 -10.80 -24.24
C SER A 44 8.19 -11.21 -22.78
N LEU A 45 7.95 -12.49 -22.44
CA LEU A 45 8.10 -13.01 -21.08
C LEU A 45 9.58 -13.12 -20.69
N GLU A 46 10.47 -13.19 -21.68
CA GLU A 46 11.92 -13.24 -21.49
C GLU A 46 12.53 -11.83 -21.32
N GLN A 47 11.74 -10.77 -21.51
CA GLN A 47 12.22 -9.39 -21.44
C GLN A 47 12.13 -8.85 -20.01
N HIS A 48 13.20 -8.18 -19.59
CA HIS A 48 13.19 -7.38 -18.37
C HIS A 48 12.49 -6.04 -18.68
N LEU A 49 11.22 -5.95 -18.30
CA LEU A 49 10.39 -4.77 -18.49
C LEU A 49 10.30 -3.95 -17.20
N PRO A 50 10.26 -2.62 -17.30
CA PRO A 50 9.97 -1.78 -16.13
C PRO A 50 8.59 -2.15 -15.57
N LEU A 51 8.40 -2.09 -14.25
CA LEU A 51 7.09 -2.23 -13.63
C LEU A 51 6.10 -1.20 -14.18
N PRO A 52 4.82 -1.57 -14.36
CA PRO A 52 3.78 -0.60 -14.64
C PRO A 52 3.55 0.30 -13.42
N PHE A 53 3.02 1.51 -13.65
CA PHE A 53 2.62 2.38 -12.55
C PHE A 53 1.55 1.69 -11.67
N PRO A 54 1.62 1.80 -10.32
CA PRO A 54 0.64 1.18 -9.43
C PRO A 54 -0.79 1.66 -9.68
N TRP A 55 -1.73 0.75 -9.59
CA TRP A 55 -3.16 1.07 -9.67
C TRP A 55 -3.72 1.43 -8.30
N LEU A 56 -4.81 2.18 -8.29
CA LEU A 56 -5.55 2.51 -7.08
C LEU A 56 -6.93 1.83 -7.11
N THR A 57 -7.29 1.09 -6.07
CA THR A 57 -8.67 0.60 -5.93
C THR A 57 -9.62 1.75 -5.59
N LEU A 58 -10.80 1.74 -6.20
CA LEU A 58 -11.85 2.71 -5.97
C LEU A 58 -13.00 2.11 -5.15
N PRO A 59 -13.77 2.92 -4.41
CA PRO A 59 -14.89 2.45 -3.60
C PRO A 59 -15.91 1.58 -4.35
N ASP A 60 -16.08 1.81 -5.65
CA ASP A 60 -17.07 1.16 -6.52
C ASP A 60 -16.62 -0.19 -7.09
N GLY A 61 -15.47 -0.72 -6.66
CA GLY A 61 -14.94 -2.00 -7.12
C GLY A 61 -14.14 -1.93 -8.42
N THR A 62 -13.73 -0.73 -8.84
CA THR A 62 -12.88 -0.53 -10.01
C THR A 62 -11.44 -0.18 -9.64
N PHE A 63 -10.55 -0.23 -10.63
CA PHE A 63 -9.12 0.04 -10.50
C PHE A 63 -8.76 1.21 -11.39
N LEU A 64 -8.14 2.24 -10.82
CA LEU A 64 -7.71 3.44 -11.52
C LEU A 64 -6.23 3.36 -11.86
N ASN A 65 -5.90 3.50 -13.14
CA ASN A 65 -4.56 3.76 -13.60
C ASN A 65 -4.28 5.27 -13.53
N ILE A 66 -3.39 5.71 -12.64
CA ILE A 66 -3.21 7.14 -12.35
C ILE A 66 -2.66 7.95 -13.54
N PRO A 67 -1.61 7.52 -14.27
CA PRO A 67 -1.02 8.34 -15.32
C PRO A 67 -1.97 8.60 -16.51
N GLY A 68 -2.74 7.58 -16.92
CA GLY A 68 -3.66 7.68 -18.06
C GLY A 68 -5.13 7.93 -17.68
N GLY A 69 -5.48 7.81 -16.40
CA GLY A 69 -6.85 7.98 -15.91
C GLY A 69 -7.81 6.86 -16.33
N GLU A 70 -7.30 5.74 -16.87
CA GLU A 70 -8.14 4.62 -17.26
C GLU A 70 -8.71 3.89 -16.05
N ILE A 71 -9.99 3.50 -16.15
CA ILE A 71 -10.66 2.70 -15.13
C ILE A 71 -10.82 1.28 -15.65
N HIS A 72 -10.28 0.33 -14.89
CA HIS A 72 -10.32 -1.10 -15.18
C HIS A 72 -11.30 -1.81 -14.23
N ARG A 73 -11.93 -2.88 -14.73
CA ARG A 73 -12.72 -3.83 -13.92
C ARG A 73 -12.00 -5.16 -13.97
N MET A 74 -11.70 -5.72 -12.80
CA MET A 74 -11.05 -7.03 -12.68
C MET A 74 -12.08 -8.09 -12.26
N PRO A 75 -11.86 -9.37 -12.62
CA PRO A 75 -12.70 -10.46 -12.16
C PRO A 75 -12.51 -10.65 -10.65
N ILE A 76 -13.52 -10.30 -9.87
CA ILE A 76 -13.51 -10.38 -8.41
C ILE A 76 -14.81 -11.10 -8.00
N PRO A 77 -14.77 -11.99 -7.00
CA PRO A 77 -15.95 -12.72 -6.54
C PRO A 77 -17.12 -11.78 -6.20
N GLU A 78 -18.32 -12.18 -6.59
CA GLU A 78 -19.52 -11.42 -6.30
C GLU A 78 -19.73 -11.28 -4.79
N GLY A 79 -20.03 -10.06 -4.32
CA GLY A 79 -20.17 -9.77 -2.90
C GLY A 79 -18.86 -9.60 -2.13
N ALA A 80 -17.70 -9.80 -2.75
CA ALA A 80 -16.42 -9.51 -2.11
C ALA A 80 -16.11 -8.01 -2.07
N CYS A 81 -15.58 -7.55 -0.93
CA CYS A 81 -15.13 -6.19 -0.73
C CYS A 81 -13.62 -6.15 -0.53
N CYS A 82 -12.92 -5.33 -1.30
CA CYS A 82 -11.49 -5.08 -1.09
C CYS A 82 -11.30 -4.23 0.17
N GLN A 83 -10.53 -4.75 1.13
CA GLN A 83 -10.18 -4.04 2.37
C GLN A 83 -8.73 -3.55 2.39
N GLY A 84 -7.90 -3.97 1.43
CA GLY A 84 -6.49 -3.59 1.34
C GLY A 84 -5.77 -4.41 0.28
N SER A 85 -4.45 -4.21 0.18
CA SER A 85 -3.62 -4.92 -0.79
C SER A 85 -2.22 -5.17 -0.25
N ILE A 86 -1.59 -6.22 -0.78
CA ILE A 86 -0.18 -6.56 -0.59
C ILE A 86 0.35 -6.83 -1.98
N ASP A 87 1.23 -5.98 -2.49
CA ASP A 87 1.73 -6.10 -3.87
C ASP A 87 0.58 -6.17 -4.89
N ASN A 88 0.48 -7.26 -5.64
CA ASN A 88 -0.59 -7.57 -6.59
C ASN A 88 -1.75 -8.39 -5.97
N TRP A 89 -1.71 -8.69 -4.67
CA TRP A 89 -2.75 -9.43 -3.97
C TRP A 89 -3.73 -8.49 -3.29
N LEU A 90 -5.02 -8.76 -3.45
CA LEU A 90 -6.12 -8.04 -2.84
C LEU A 90 -6.58 -8.78 -1.59
N PHE A 91 -6.72 -8.06 -0.50
CA PHE A 91 -7.35 -8.58 0.70
C PHE A 91 -8.87 -8.38 0.59
N LEU A 92 -9.58 -9.49 0.44
CA LEU A 92 -11.01 -9.53 0.22
C LEU A 92 -11.74 -10.05 1.45
N THR A 93 -12.80 -9.35 1.83
CA THR A 93 -13.81 -9.84 2.78
C THR A 93 -15.08 -10.22 2.04
N HIS A 94 -15.60 -11.40 2.31
CA HIS A 94 -16.79 -11.96 1.69
C HIS A 94 -18.04 -11.79 2.58
N ASN A 95 -19.23 -12.02 2.02
CA ASN A 95 -20.50 -11.87 2.73
C ASN A 95 -20.71 -12.88 3.89
N ASP A 96 -20.02 -14.02 3.84
CA ASP A 96 -19.97 -15.04 4.89
C ASP A 96 -18.88 -14.75 5.95
N ASP A 97 -18.34 -13.52 5.89
CA ASP A 97 -17.23 -13.01 6.69
C ASP A 97 -15.94 -13.85 6.54
N VAL A 98 -15.80 -14.58 5.44
CA VAL A 98 -14.53 -15.21 5.06
C VAL A 98 -13.57 -14.13 4.57
N CYS A 99 -12.30 -14.30 4.90
CA CYS A 99 -11.21 -13.43 4.48
C CYS A 99 -10.31 -14.22 3.51
N SER A 100 -9.91 -13.60 2.40
CA SER A 100 -9.00 -14.22 1.45
C SER A 100 -8.05 -13.20 0.82
N LEU A 101 -6.85 -13.64 0.47
CA LEU A 101 -5.97 -12.91 -0.44
C LEU A 101 -6.19 -13.44 -1.85
N MET A 102 -6.51 -12.57 -2.81
CA MET A 102 -6.72 -12.94 -4.20
C MET A 102 -5.82 -12.13 -5.11
N ASN A 103 -5.11 -12.80 -6.02
CA ASN A 103 -4.43 -12.16 -7.13
C ASN A 103 -5.41 -12.06 -8.32
N PRO A 104 -5.89 -10.87 -8.70
CA PRO A 104 -6.88 -10.70 -9.76
C PRO A 104 -6.32 -10.97 -11.17
N PHE A 105 -4.99 -11.06 -11.30
CA PHE A 105 -4.32 -11.28 -12.59
C PHE A 105 -4.09 -12.77 -12.88
N SER A 106 -3.76 -13.55 -11.85
CA SER A 106 -3.60 -15.00 -11.96
C SER A 106 -4.85 -15.80 -11.54
N ASN A 107 -5.84 -15.13 -10.95
CA ASN A 107 -7.03 -15.73 -10.33
C ASN A 107 -6.68 -16.73 -9.20
N THR A 108 -5.50 -16.59 -8.59
CA THR A 108 -5.07 -17.41 -7.45
C THR A 108 -5.64 -16.82 -6.16
N THR A 109 -6.15 -17.69 -5.28
CA THR A 109 -6.75 -17.28 -4.01
C THR A 109 -6.15 -18.09 -2.86
N LEU A 110 -5.85 -17.39 -1.76
CA LEU A 110 -5.39 -17.93 -0.49
C LEU A 110 -6.41 -17.58 0.58
N GLU A 111 -6.99 -18.60 1.22
CA GLU A 111 -7.94 -18.37 2.32
C GLU A 111 -7.20 -18.01 3.61
N LEU A 112 -7.80 -17.10 4.39
CA LEU A 112 -7.30 -16.65 5.69
C LEU A 112 -8.35 -16.92 6.79
N PRO A 113 -8.70 -18.20 7.07
CA PRO A 113 -9.79 -18.55 7.98
C PRO A 113 -9.56 -18.07 9.42
N LYS A 114 -8.30 -17.95 9.85
CA LYS A 114 -7.96 -17.39 11.18
C LYS A 114 -8.18 -15.90 11.26
N LEU A 115 -7.77 -15.17 10.22
CA LEU A 115 -8.00 -13.75 10.16
C LEU A 115 -9.51 -13.48 10.17
N ALA A 116 -10.31 -14.28 9.46
CA ALA A 116 -11.76 -14.22 9.52
C ALA A 116 -12.32 -14.46 10.94
N ARG A 117 -11.79 -15.45 11.66
CA ARG A 117 -12.17 -15.71 13.06
C ARG A 117 -11.81 -14.53 13.98
N GLU A 118 -10.60 -13.99 13.87
CA GLU A 118 -10.16 -12.86 14.71
C GLU A 118 -10.90 -11.58 14.35
N TRP A 119 -11.11 -11.33 13.06
CA TRP A 119 -11.99 -10.29 12.56
C TRP A 119 -13.36 -10.40 13.23
N LYS A 120 -14.02 -11.58 13.20
CA LYS A 120 -15.29 -11.81 13.92
C LYS A 120 -15.20 -11.59 15.42
N ARG A 121 -14.14 -12.06 16.07
CA ARG A 121 -13.93 -11.91 17.52
C ARG A 121 -13.85 -10.44 17.91
N VAL A 122 -13.11 -9.67 17.12
CA VAL A 122 -12.92 -8.22 17.30
C VAL A 122 -14.24 -7.45 17.08
N ILE A 123 -15.08 -7.92 16.16
CA ILE A 123 -16.38 -7.27 15.82
C ILE A 123 -17.44 -7.47 16.90
N GLY A 124 -17.45 -8.62 17.58
CA GLY A 124 -18.52 -9.03 18.48
C GLY A 124 -19.90 -9.17 17.79
N PRO A 125 -20.89 -9.84 18.41
CA PRO A 125 -22.23 -9.98 17.81
C PRO A 125 -23.08 -8.68 17.82
N CYS A 126 -22.55 -7.56 18.34
CA CYS A 126 -23.33 -6.34 18.64
C CYS A 126 -22.75 -5.03 18.06
N SER A 127 -21.79 -5.04 17.14
CA SER A 127 -21.26 -3.78 16.61
C SER A 127 -22.16 -3.19 15.52
N ARG A 128 -22.60 -1.94 15.72
CA ARG A 128 -23.27 -1.13 14.68
C ARG A 128 -22.29 -0.55 13.65
N PHE A 129 -20.99 -0.74 13.85
CA PHE A 129 -19.91 -0.18 13.03
C PHE A 129 -19.02 -1.30 12.51
N LYS A 130 -18.79 -1.32 11.19
CA LYS A 130 -17.90 -2.29 10.55
C LYS A 130 -16.45 -2.01 10.97
N PRO A 131 -15.65 -3.04 11.31
CA PRO A 131 -14.25 -2.90 11.68
C PRO A 131 -13.47 -2.21 10.56
N ILE A 132 -12.44 -1.46 10.95
CA ILE A 132 -11.57 -0.78 10.01
C ILE A 132 -10.33 -1.63 9.89
N PHE A 133 -10.24 -2.37 8.79
CA PHE A 133 -9.02 -3.10 8.42
C PHE A 133 -7.87 -2.08 8.39
N TYR A 134 -6.76 -2.33 9.09
CA TYR A 134 -5.67 -1.35 9.09
C TYR A 134 -4.66 -1.69 8.01
N LYS A 135 -3.87 -2.77 8.10
CA LYS A 135 -2.84 -3.11 7.11
C LYS A 135 -2.44 -4.58 7.17
N LEU A 136 -2.05 -5.19 6.04
CA LEU A 136 -1.34 -6.47 6.02
C LEU A 136 0.10 -6.26 5.53
N VAL A 137 1.02 -7.06 6.06
CA VAL A 137 2.42 -7.11 5.62
C VAL A 137 2.91 -8.55 5.58
N VAL A 138 3.82 -8.81 4.64
CA VAL A 138 4.48 -10.10 4.45
C VAL A 138 5.99 -9.90 4.41
N PRO A 139 6.80 -10.86 4.90
CA PRO A 139 8.26 -10.78 4.83
C PRO A 139 8.81 -11.05 3.43
N SER A 140 8.02 -11.70 2.56
CA SER A 140 8.41 -12.04 1.19
C SER A 140 7.20 -12.01 0.24
N PRO A 141 7.40 -11.72 -1.06
CA PRO A 141 6.31 -11.70 -2.02
C PRO A 141 5.55 -13.03 -2.10
N LEU A 142 4.22 -12.96 -2.03
CA LEU A 142 3.34 -14.14 -2.03
C LEU A 142 3.41 -14.94 -3.33
N ASP A 143 3.76 -14.30 -4.46
CA ASP A 143 3.97 -14.99 -5.74
C ASP A 143 5.17 -15.96 -5.68
N SER A 144 6.18 -15.67 -4.85
CA SER A 144 7.36 -16.53 -4.68
C SER A 144 7.23 -17.47 -3.49
N SER A 145 6.50 -17.07 -2.45
CA SER A 145 6.28 -17.85 -1.24
C SER A 145 4.81 -17.75 -0.79
N PRO A 146 3.90 -18.54 -1.40
CA PRO A 146 2.47 -18.49 -1.08
C PRO A 146 2.15 -18.94 0.36
N ASN A 147 3.06 -19.68 0.98
CA ASN A 147 2.98 -20.10 2.37
C ASN A 147 3.76 -19.16 3.32
N SER A 148 4.06 -17.94 2.86
CA SER A 148 4.73 -16.93 3.68
C SER A 148 3.85 -16.51 4.85
N LEU A 149 4.50 -16.09 5.93
CA LEU A 149 3.85 -15.43 7.04
C LEU A 149 3.09 -14.18 6.57
N VAL A 150 1.90 -13.97 7.12
CA VAL A 150 1.07 -12.79 6.93
C VAL A 150 0.79 -12.20 8.31
N ALA A 151 1.29 -10.98 8.54
CA ALA A 151 0.95 -10.19 9.71
C ALA A 151 -0.12 -9.16 9.33
N ALA A 152 -1.13 -9.01 10.17
CA ALA A 152 -2.26 -8.12 9.96
C ALA A 152 -2.48 -7.24 11.19
N LEU A 153 -2.58 -5.93 10.97
CA LEU A 153 -3.01 -4.97 11.97
C LEU A 153 -4.51 -4.70 11.78
N ILE A 154 -5.31 -5.06 12.79
CA ILE A 154 -6.77 -4.92 12.79
C ILE A 154 -7.16 -3.88 13.82
N MET A 155 -8.07 -2.96 13.48
CA MET A 155 -8.60 -1.97 14.42
C MET A 155 -10.07 -2.24 14.72
N ASP A 156 -10.41 -2.21 16.00
CA ASP A 156 -11.75 -2.43 16.51
C ASP A 156 -12.55 -1.12 16.72
N ASP A 157 -13.81 -1.27 17.12
CA ASP A 157 -14.74 -0.15 17.36
C ASP A 157 -14.36 0.70 18.58
N SER A 158 -13.53 0.17 19.48
CA SER A 158 -12.97 0.86 20.64
C SER A 158 -11.66 1.60 20.32
N ASN A 159 -11.25 1.65 19.04
CA ASN A 159 -9.97 2.19 18.58
C ASN A 159 -8.76 1.43 19.18
N CYS A 160 -8.97 0.19 19.61
CA CYS A 160 -7.89 -0.72 19.94
C CYS A 160 -7.39 -1.41 18.68
N ARG A 161 -6.09 -1.68 18.64
CA ARG A 161 -5.43 -2.29 17.49
C ARG A 161 -4.81 -3.61 17.91
N THR A 162 -5.11 -4.64 17.14
CA THR A 162 -4.71 -6.02 17.38
C THR A 162 -3.79 -6.46 16.25
N LEU A 163 -2.62 -6.98 16.62
CA LEU A 163 -1.71 -7.61 15.69
C LEU A 163 -2.05 -9.11 15.62
N CYS A 164 -2.37 -9.60 14.43
CA CYS A 164 -2.64 -10.99 14.15
C CYS A 164 -1.58 -11.54 13.20
N ILE A 165 -1.13 -12.76 13.45
CA ILE A 165 -0.13 -13.44 12.62
C ILE A 165 -0.75 -14.74 12.12
N SER A 166 -0.59 -15.01 10.82
CA SER A 166 -1.12 -16.21 10.18
C SER A 166 -0.19 -16.71 9.10
N GLN A 167 -0.10 -18.01 8.92
CA GLN A 167 0.64 -18.63 7.82
C GLN A 167 -0.34 -19.46 6.98
N PRO A 168 -0.64 -19.09 5.73
CA PRO A 168 -1.46 -19.93 4.86
C PRO A 168 -0.69 -21.19 4.42
N PRO A 169 -1.34 -22.35 4.17
CA PRO A 169 -2.72 -22.73 4.51
C PRO A 169 -2.83 -23.35 5.92
N ILE A 170 -1.70 -23.57 6.61
CA ILE A 170 -1.64 -24.29 7.88
C ILE A 170 -1.93 -23.33 9.02
N ALA A 171 -3.05 -23.60 9.67
CA ALA A 171 -3.53 -22.93 10.84
C ALA A 171 -2.63 -23.16 12.08
N THR A 172 -1.38 -22.67 12.13
CA THR A 172 -0.57 -22.65 13.37
C THR A 172 -1.17 -21.68 14.38
N ASP A 173 -1.66 -22.22 15.50
CA ASP A 173 -2.43 -21.50 16.53
C ASP A 173 -1.47 -20.79 17.47
N SER A 174 -1.47 -19.47 17.35
CA SER A 174 -0.52 -18.63 18.04
C SER A 174 -1.29 -17.39 18.48
N LEU A 175 -1.82 -17.45 19.71
CA LEU A 175 -2.41 -16.31 20.38
C LEU A 175 -2.23 -16.46 21.88
N ARG A 176 -1.24 -15.76 22.42
CA ARG A 176 -1.33 -15.23 23.78
C ARG A 176 -1.19 -13.73 23.72
N GLY A 177 -2.32 -13.05 23.62
CA GLY A 177 -2.45 -11.72 24.19
C GLY A 177 -2.42 -11.87 25.72
N ASP A 178 -1.24 -12.13 26.29
CA ASP A 178 -1.03 -11.72 27.67
C ASP A 178 -1.25 -10.21 27.70
N ARG A 179 -2.14 -9.78 28.60
CA ARG A 179 -2.67 -8.42 28.72
C ARG A 179 -1.56 -7.43 29.04
N TYR A 180 -0.78 -7.05 28.04
CA TYR A 180 -0.13 -5.76 27.99
C TYR A 180 -0.81 -4.99 26.88
N PRO A 181 -1.55 -3.92 27.21
CA PRO A 181 -2.04 -3.01 26.19
C PRO A 181 -0.82 -2.38 25.52
N ILE A 182 -0.29 -2.97 24.44
CA ILE A 182 0.52 -2.23 23.46
C ILE A 182 -0.46 -1.29 22.76
N THR A 183 -0.88 -0.29 23.52
CA THR A 183 -1.94 0.62 23.14
C THR A 183 -1.36 1.54 22.07
N ARG A 184 -2.06 1.57 20.93
CA ARG A 184 -1.89 2.54 19.83
C ARG A 184 -0.75 2.26 18.84
N LEU A 185 -0.59 1.03 18.36
CA LEU A 185 0.22 0.77 17.17
C LEU A 185 -0.27 1.59 15.98
N SER A 186 0.52 2.47 15.37
CA SER A 186 0.10 3.28 14.23
C SER A 186 0.29 2.57 12.89
N ASP A 187 1.34 1.75 12.75
CA ASP A 187 1.61 0.98 11.53
C ASP A 187 2.55 -0.23 11.79
N ILE A 188 2.66 -1.15 10.83
CA ILE A 188 3.58 -2.30 10.86
C ILE A 188 4.33 -2.46 9.52
N ALA A 189 5.53 -3.06 9.56
CA ALA A 189 6.31 -3.44 8.39
C ALA A 189 7.29 -4.58 8.71
N PHE A 190 7.58 -5.42 7.71
CA PHE A 190 8.73 -6.32 7.79
C PHE A 190 9.99 -5.61 7.29
N PHE A 191 11.09 -5.80 7.99
CA PHE A 191 12.41 -5.30 7.61
C PHE A 191 13.49 -6.28 8.06
N ASP A 192 14.39 -6.66 7.16
CA ASP A 192 15.48 -7.62 7.47
C ASP A 192 14.98 -8.91 8.17
N GLY A 193 13.87 -9.45 7.67
CA GLY A 193 13.24 -10.67 8.20
C GLY A 193 12.54 -10.52 9.56
N LYS A 194 12.52 -9.33 10.16
CA LYS A 194 11.89 -9.06 11.47
C LYS A 194 10.66 -8.18 11.31
N LEU A 195 9.70 -8.35 12.22
CA LEU A 195 8.47 -7.55 12.26
C LEU A 195 8.66 -6.33 13.16
N TYR A 196 8.42 -5.15 12.59
CA TYR A 196 8.46 -3.89 13.31
C TYR A 196 7.07 -3.28 13.37
N ALA A 197 6.79 -2.55 14.45
CA ALA A 197 5.61 -1.72 14.56
C ALA A 197 5.95 -0.31 15.04
N LEU A 198 5.21 0.66 14.53
CA LEU A 198 5.18 2.02 15.05
C LEU A 198 4.07 2.16 16.09
N SER A 199 4.29 3.00 17.10
CA SER A 199 3.22 3.51 17.96
C SER A 199 2.95 4.99 17.66
N GLY A 200 1.76 5.48 18.04
CA GLY A 200 1.32 6.86 17.77
C GLY A 200 2.09 8.00 18.46
N VAL A 201 3.29 7.74 19.00
CA VAL A 201 4.25 8.73 19.51
C VAL A 201 5.62 8.60 18.82
N GLY A 202 5.68 7.91 17.68
CA GLY A 202 6.91 7.61 16.95
C GLY A 202 7.80 6.58 17.65
N GLN A 203 7.27 5.75 18.55
CA GLN A 203 8.02 4.64 19.14
C GLN A 203 8.17 3.52 18.10
N LEU A 204 9.37 2.96 17.96
CA LEU A 204 9.62 1.79 17.12
C LEU A 204 9.77 0.56 18.01
N LEU A 205 8.91 -0.43 17.77
CA LEU A 205 8.90 -1.71 18.45
C LEU A 205 9.38 -2.79 17.48
N ILE A 206 10.16 -3.74 17.97
CA ILE A 206 10.50 -4.97 17.25
C ILE A 206 9.84 -6.16 17.95
N PHE A 207 9.27 -7.06 17.16
CA PHE A 207 8.62 -8.27 17.64
C PHE A 207 9.49 -9.48 17.34
N GLU A 208 9.68 -10.32 18.35
CA GLU A 208 10.29 -11.65 18.18
C GLU A 208 9.19 -12.70 18.06
N LEU A 209 9.35 -13.57 17.08
CA LEU A 209 8.44 -14.69 16.85
C LEU A 209 9.14 -15.99 17.27
N ASP A 210 8.42 -16.87 17.96
CA ASP A 210 8.88 -18.22 18.25
C ASP A 210 8.64 -19.18 17.07
N ASP A 211 8.99 -20.46 17.25
CA ASP A 211 8.85 -21.52 16.25
C ASP A 211 7.39 -21.76 15.85
N ASP A 212 6.43 -21.43 16.72
CA ASP A 212 4.99 -21.55 16.49
C ASP A 212 4.39 -20.26 15.88
N LEU A 213 5.26 -19.30 15.49
CA LEU A 213 4.89 -17.99 14.96
C LEU A 213 4.08 -17.15 15.97
N VAL A 214 4.29 -17.36 17.26
CA VAL A 214 3.76 -16.55 18.36
C VAL A 214 4.72 -15.43 18.67
N ILE A 215 4.17 -14.27 18.97
CA ILE A 215 4.93 -13.18 19.56
C ILE A 215 5.43 -13.63 20.93
N SER A 216 6.72 -13.94 21.02
CA SER A 216 7.37 -14.36 22.27
C SER A 216 7.71 -13.16 23.15
N SER A 217 8.17 -12.09 22.52
CA SER A 217 8.64 -10.87 23.16
C SER A 217 8.52 -9.67 22.22
N PHE A 218 8.58 -8.47 22.78
CA PHE A 218 8.77 -7.25 22.01
C PHE A 218 9.70 -6.28 22.75
N GLU A 219 10.51 -5.54 22.01
CA GLU A 219 11.44 -4.54 22.54
C GLU A 219 11.17 -3.17 21.90
N SER A 220 11.15 -2.11 22.72
CA SER A 220 11.23 -0.73 22.23
C SER A 220 12.67 -0.44 21.83
N ILE A 221 12.89 -0.25 20.53
CA ILE A 221 14.23 0.03 20.00
C ILE A 221 14.44 1.52 19.73
N ILE A 222 13.37 2.29 19.58
CA ILE A 222 13.39 3.76 19.55
C ILE A 222 12.20 4.24 20.38
N ASP A 223 12.44 5.03 21.42
CA ASP A 223 11.39 5.37 22.39
C ASP A 223 10.41 6.45 21.91
N SER A 224 10.87 7.41 21.11
CA SER A 224 10.03 8.46 20.55
C SER A 224 10.72 9.21 19.41
N LEU A 225 9.97 10.07 18.73
CA LEU A 225 10.48 11.05 17.77
C LEU A 225 11.32 12.17 18.44
N GLY A 226 11.18 12.38 19.75
CA GLY A 226 11.91 13.41 20.50
C GLY A 226 11.68 14.83 19.96
N ASP A 227 12.75 15.63 19.90
CA ASP A 227 12.75 17.02 19.41
C ASP A 227 12.41 17.15 17.91
N LEU A 228 12.30 16.05 17.17
CA LEU A 228 11.93 16.06 15.76
C LEU A 228 10.41 16.21 15.53
N SER A 229 9.60 16.20 16.60
CA SER A 229 8.13 16.35 16.56
C SER A 229 7.64 17.80 16.37
N LEU A 230 8.44 18.65 15.71
CA LEU A 230 8.06 20.05 15.50
C LEU A 230 6.97 20.15 14.43
N VAL A 231 5.97 21.00 14.68
CA VAL A 231 4.93 21.31 13.70
C VAL A 231 5.60 21.95 12.46
N PRO A 232 5.38 21.40 11.25
CA PRO A 232 6.04 21.89 10.05
C PRO A 232 5.52 23.28 9.63
N GLN A 233 6.33 24.01 8.87
CA GLN A 233 6.13 25.43 8.58
C GLN A 233 4.90 25.85 7.72
N PRO A 234 4.06 25.00 7.09
CA PRO A 234 2.76 25.47 6.58
C PRO A 234 1.65 25.47 7.65
N LEU A 235 1.86 24.85 8.82
CA LEU A 235 0.88 24.81 9.91
C LEU A 235 1.23 25.86 10.97
N ALA A 236 0.27 26.74 11.31
CA ALA A 236 0.47 27.69 12.39
C ALA A 236 0.28 27.00 13.76
N PRO A 237 1.00 27.44 14.81
CA PRO A 237 0.74 26.97 16.18
C PRO A 237 -0.72 27.24 16.57
N GLY A 238 -1.48 26.17 16.85
CA GLY A 238 -2.90 26.24 17.20
C GLY A 238 -3.86 25.76 16.09
N ASP A 239 -3.37 25.54 14.87
CA ASP A 239 -4.19 24.97 13.80
C ASP A 239 -4.58 23.52 14.12
N PRO A 240 -5.86 23.13 13.94
CA PRO A 240 -6.28 21.76 14.13
C PRO A 240 -5.70 20.86 13.02
N PHE A 241 -4.79 19.97 13.40
CA PHE A 241 -4.23 18.96 12.50
C PHE A 241 -4.50 17.53 12.97
N THR A 242 -4.26 16.58 12.07
CA THR A 242 -4.23 15.15 12.36
C THR A 242 -2.93 14.58 11.80
N ILE A 243 -2.23 13.79 12.60
CA ILE A 243 -0.99 13.12 12.19
C ILE A 243 -1.32 11.69 11.75
N ARG A 244 -0.73 11.26 10.65
CA ARG A 244 -0.65 9.85 10.26
C ARG A 244 0.81 9.45 10.11
N GLU A 245 1.12 8.25 10.55
CA GLU A 245 2.46 7.68 10.48
C GLU A 245 2.39 6.40 9.66
N TYR A 246 3.36 6.24 8.76
CA TYR A 246 3.48 5.08 7.90
C TYR A 246 4.87 4.49 8.07
N LEU A 247 4.96 3.17 8.25
CA LEU A 247 6.20 2.41 8.30
C LEU A 247 6.40 1.68 6.97
N VAL A 248 7.56 1.86 6.35
CA VAL A 248 7.86 1.29 5.04
C VAL A 248 9.34 0.92 4.93
N GLU A 249 9.62 -0.25 4.36
CA GLU A 249 10.95 -0.63 3.93
C GLU A 249 11.26 0.03 2.58
N CYS A 250 12.45 0.61 2.45
CA CYS A 250 12.89 1.32 1.27
C CYS A 250 14.40 1.17 1.04
N GLY A 251 14.77 0.25 0.15
CA GLY A 251 16.15 0.10 -0.31
C GLY A 251 17.12 -0.30 0.80
N GLY A 252 16.70 -1.20 1.69
CA GLY A 252 17.49 -1.62 2.85
C GLY A 252 17.45 -0.64 4.03
N ARG A 253 16.55 0.35 3.99
CA ARG A 253 16.29 1.27 5.10
C ARG A 253 14.88 1.09 5.62
N LEU A 254 14.70 1.25 6.93
CA LEU A 254 13.38 1.31 7.55
C LEU A 254 13.00 2.78 7.75
N LEU A 255 11.97 3.22 7.04
CA LEU A 255 11.53 4.62 7.03
C LEU A 255 10.17 4.77 7.72
N MET A 256 10.05 5.82 8.53
CA MET A 256 8.79 6.35 8.99
C MET A 256 8.45 7.61 8.19
N VAL A 257 7.25 7.67 7.62
CA VAL A 257 6.72 8.89 7.01
C VAL A 257 5.61 9.46 7.90
N THR A 258 5.79 10.69 8.35
CA THR A 258 4.79 11.44 9.12
C THR A 258 4.05 12.39 8.18
N ARG A 259 2.74 12.20 8.04
CA ARG A 259 1.84 13.02 7.24
C ARG A 259 0.99 13.91 8.13
N TRP A 260 1.06 15.21 7.89
CA TRP A 260 0.33 16.24 8.63
C TRP A 260 -0.88 16.69 7.81
N ILE A 261 -2.07 16.44 8.32
CA ILE A 261 -3.35 16.73 7.66
C ILE A 261 -4.03 17.88 8.39
N HIS A 262 -4.10 19.03 7.74
CA HIS A 262 -4.77 20.23 8.22
C HIS A 262 -6.29 20.15 8.02
N ARG A 263 -7.07 20.76 8.92
CA ARG A 263 -8.52 20.99 8.72
C ARG A 263 -8.74 22.44 8.25
N VAL A 264 -8.94 22.59 6.95
CA VAL A 264 -8.99 23.85 6.19
C VAL A 264 -10.21 24.72 6.53
N ASN A 265 -11.34 24.13 6.95
CA ASN A 265 -12.53 24.83 7.47
C ASN A 265 -13.46 23.84 8.20
N ILE A 266 -14.42 24.35 8.98
CA ILE A 266 -15.59 23.56 9.43
C ILE A 266 -16.76 24.16 8.67
N SER A 267 -16.88 23.85 7.38
CA SER A 267 -18.12 24.18 6.68
C SER A 267 -19.27 23.35 7.26
N ALA A 268 -20.49 23.87 7.20
CA ALA A 268 -21.70 23.14 7.60
C ALA A 268 -22.09 22.05 6.57
N SER A 269 -21.12 21.46 5.88
CA SER A 269 -21.36 20.34 4.96
C SER A 269 -21.58 19.06 5.76
N ASP A 270 -22.40 18.15 5.24
CA ASP A 270 -22.66 16.84 5.84
C ASP A 270 -21.41 15.92 5.80
N ASP A 271 -20.37 16.26 5.01
CA ASP A 271 -19.11 15.53 4.95
C ASP A 271 -18.01 16.25 5.75
N GLY A 272 -17.88 15.88 7.03
CA GLY A 272 -16.86 16.38 7.96
C GLY A 272 -15.39 16.09 7.58
N PHE A 273 -15.14 15.58 6.38
CA PHE A 273 -13.83 15.33 5.83
C PHE A 273 -13.51 16.11 4.54
N GLU A 274 -14.47 16.84 3.95
CA GLU A 274 -14.23 17.69 2.76
C GLU A 274 -13.09 18.68 2.98
N ASP A 275 -13.05 19.23 4.18
CA ASP A 275 -12.12 20.29 4.58
C ASP A 275 -10.74 19.76 5.02
N LYS A 276 -10.43 18.46 4.87
CA LYS A 276 -9.10 17.93 5.24
C LYS A 276 -8.13 17.95 4.06
N ARG A 277 -6.93 18.51 4.26
CA ARG A 277 -5.86 18.54 3.26
C ARG A 277 -4.49 18.28 3.88
N THR A 278 -3.65 17.58 3.14
CA THR A 278 -2.26 17.31 3.53
C THR A 278 -1.44 18.59 3.42
N ALA A 279 -0.89 19.02 4.54
CA ALA A 279 -0.07 20.23 4.63
C ALA A 279 1.43 19.92 4.46
N ALA A 280 1.89 18.79 4.99
CA ALA A 280 3.30 18.42 4.93
C ALA A 280 3.50 16.90 5.11
N LEU A 281 4.61 16.40 4.58
CA LEU A 281 5.13 15.07 4.89
C LEU A 281 6.58 15.19 5.31
N GLU A 282 6.97 14.42 6.31
CA GLU A 282 8.36 14.31 6.77
C GLU A 282 8.80 12.86 6.80
N VAL A 283 10.05 12.60 6.41
CA VAL A 283 10.61 11.26 6.32
C VAL A 283 11.72 11.10 7.35
N PHE A 284 11.67 10.01 8.10
CA PHE A 284 12.64 9.66 9.12
C PHE A 284 13.17 8.25 8.88
N GLU A 285 14.48 8.10 8.91
CA GLU A 285 15.16 6.81 8.86
C GLU A 285 15.45 6.31 10.28
N ALA A 286 15.20 5.02 10.51
CA ALA A 286 15.56 4.37 11.76
C ALA A 286 17.06 4.05 11.77
N ASP A 287 17.84 4.78 12.59
CA ASP A 287 19.25 4.47 12.82
C ASP A 287 19.36 3.33 13.84
N LEU A 288 19.42 2.10 13.33
CA LEU A 288 19.48 0.88 14.13
C LEU A 288 20.92 0.49 14.53
N GLN A 289 21.93 1.01 13.84
CA GLN A 289 23.33 0.61 14.03
C GLN A 289 24.00 1.31 15.21
N SER A 290 23.54 2.51 15.57
CA SER A 290 24.19 3.36 16.58
C SER A 290 23.80 3.01 18.03
N SER A 291 23.91 1.75 18.45
CA SER A 291 23.64 1.37 19.86
C SER A 291 24.60 2.09 20.84
N PRO A 292 24.13 2.68 21.97
CA PRO A 292 22.76 2.63 22.53
C PRO A 292 21.83 3.76 22.05
N ARG A 293 22.26 4.61 21.11
CA ARG A 293 21.55 5.81 20.63
C ARG A 293 20.70 5.54 19.38
N ARG A 294 19.95 4.43 19.37
CA ARG A 294 18.97 4.18 18.31
C ARG A 294 17.95 5.33 18.28
N ARG A 295 17.75 5.93 17.12
CA ARG A 295 16.92 7.14 16.98
C ARG A 295 16.41 7.30 15.56
N TRP A 296 15.36 8.08 15.44
CA TRP A 296 14.94 8.61 14.15
C TRP A 296 15.92 9.68 13.66
N ARG A 297 16.25 9.64 12.37
CA ARG A 297 17.02 10.69 11.69
C ARG A 297 16.18 11.21 10.53
N ARG A 298 15.93 12.51 10.49
CA ARG A 298 15.24 13.12 9.34
C ARG A 298 16.10 12.97 8.08
N VAL A 299 15.47 12.56 6.99
CA VAL A 299 16.11 12.42 5.67
C VAL A 299 15.39 13.28 4.64
N HIS A 300 16.13 13.69 3.60
CA HIS A 300 15.66 14.61 2.56
C HIS A 300 15.75 14.00 1.15
N ASP A 301 16.04 12.70 1.08
CA ASP A 301 16.08 11.91 -0.14
C ASP A 301 15.67 10.46 0.16
N LEU A 302 15.15 9.79 -0.85
CA LEU A 302 14.76 8.39 -0.82
C LEU A 302 15.74 7.54 -1.64
N GLY A 303 16.93 8.06 -1.98
CA GLY A 303 17.89 7.38 -2.84
C GLY A 303 17.31 7.04 -4.22
N GLY A 304 16.49 7.94 -4.79
CA GLY A 304 15.82 7.76 -6.07
C GLY A 304 14.56 6.88 -6.02
N HIS A 305 14.22 6.31 -4.86
CA HIS A 305 13.02 5.49 -4.71
C HIS A 305 11.76 6.35 -4.72
N ALA A 306 10.64 5.73 -5.07
CA ALA A 306 9.30 6.28 -4.88
C ALA A 306 8.58 5.54 -3.76
N LEU A 307 7.88 6.26 -2.88
CA LEU A 307 7.04 5.67 -1.83
C LEU A 307 5.57 5.79 -2.21
N PHE A 308 4.81 4.73 -2.03
CA PHE A 308 3.36 4.70 -2.19
C PHE A 308 2.76 4.46 -0.81
N LEU A 309 2.04 5.45 -0.28
CA LEU A 309 1.51 5.45 1.08
C LEU A 309 0.00 5.32 1.07
N GLY A 310 -0.49 4.43 1.93
CA GLY A 310 -1.90 4.24 2.23
C GLY A 310 -2.05 3.48 3.53
N GLN A 311 -3.13 3.78 4.26
CA GLN A 311 -3.46 3.12 5.52
C GLN A 311 -3.45 1.59 5.37
N HIS A 312 -3.97 1.10 4.25
CA HIS A 312 -4.16 -0.33 3.96
C HIS A 312 -3.01 -1.02 3.23
N GLY A 313 -1.92 -0.32 2.99
CA GLY A 313 -0.77 -0.82 2.26
C GLY A 313 0.18 0.31 1.93
N SER A 314 1.46 0.12 2.25
CA SER A 314 2.52 1.04 1.87
C SER A 314 3.68 0.25 1.28
N LYS A 315 4.31 0.78 0.24
CA LYS A 315 5.39 0.09 -0.48
C LYS A 315 6.34 1.10 -1.12
N SER A 316 7.61 0.73 -1.22
CA SER A 316 8.61 1.45 -1.99
C SER A 316 8.82 0.79 -3.36
N LEU A 317 9.13 1.60 -4.37
CA LEU A 317 9.66 1.16 -5.66
C LEU A 317 11.07 1.74 -5.84
N PRO A 318 12.07 0.92 -6.19
CA PRO A 318 13.43 1.37 -6.42
C PRO A 318 13.54 2.17 -7.71
N PRO A 319 14.58 3.03 -7.86
CA PRO A 319 14.76 3.92 -9.01
C PRO A 319 14.82 3.15 -10.33
N ALA A 320 14.34 3.80 -11.40
CA ALA A 320 14.29 3.27 -12.77
C ALA A 320 13.47 1.97 -12.96
N GLU A 321 12.80 1.44 -11.93
CA GLU A 321 11.90 0.29 -12.11
C GLU A 321 10.60 0.66 -12.83
N CYS A 322 10.09 1.88 -12.72
CA CYS A 322 8.93 2.32 -13.50
C CYS A 322 9.23 3.68 -14.12
N SER A 323 9.01 3.80 -15.43
CA SER A 323 9.32 5.01 -16.20
C SER A 323 8.36 6.18 -15.94
N GLU A 324 7.25 5.94 -15.24
CA GLU A 324 6.17 6.90 -15.06
C GLU A 324 6.18 7.60 -13.70
N TYR A 325 6.87 7.06 -12.69
CA TYR A 325 7.00 7.75 -11.41
C TYR A 325 8.19 8.72 -11.41
N GLN A 326 8.13 9.70 -10.50
CA GLN A 326 9.21 10.64 -10.24
C GLN A 326 10.08 10.13 -9.08
N GLU A 327 11.39 10.26 -9.23
CA GLU A 327 12.36 9.90 -8.19
C GLU A 327 12.19 10.78 -6.94
N ASP A 328 12.45 10.20 -5.77
CA ASP A 328 12.36 10.87 -4.47
C ASP A 328 11.00 11.53 -4.21
N CYS A 329 9.93 10.87 -4.68
CA CYS A 329 8.56 11.29 -4.48
C CYS A 329 7.75 10.30 -3.63
N ILE A 330 6.80 10.84 -2.88
CA ILE A 330 5.83 10.11 -2.09
C ILE A 330 4.45 10.30 -2.71
N TYR A 331 3.87 9.22 -3.21
CA TYR A 331 2.51 9.13 -3.71
C TYR A 331 1.60 8.75 -2.54
N PHE A 332 0.72 9.65 -2.15
CA PHE A 332 -0.20 9.43 -1.03
C PHE A 332 -1.64 9.54 -1.49
N MET A 333 -2.52 8.85 -0.78
CA MET A 333 -3.94 8.75 -1.11
C MET A 333 -4.83 9.22 0.05
N CYS A 334 -6.09 9.57 -0.23
CA CYS A 334 -7.07 9.89 0.79
C CYS A 334 -7.57 8.61 1.47
N ASP A 335 -6.88 8.19 2.53
CA ASP A 335 -7.06 6.89 3.22
C ASP A 335 -7.79 7.00 4.57
N TYR A 336 -8.23 8.20 4.95
CA TYR A 336 -8.86 8.47 6.24
C TYR A 336 -10.38 8.42 6.33
N PRO A 337 -11.18 8.72 5.28
CA PRO A 337 -12.63 8.60 5.37
C PRO A 337 -13.08 7.14 5.23
N LEU A 338 -14.30 6.85 5.69
CA LEU A 338 -14.99 5.63 5.27
C LEU A 338 -15.37 5.78 3.78
N PRO A 339 -15.37 4.70 2.99
CA PRO A 339 -15.79 4.76 1.59
C PRO A 339 -17.18 5.36 1.38
N SER A 340 -18.07 5.23 2.37
CA SER A 340 -19.43 5.79 2.36
C SER A 340 -19.52 7.26 2.79
N SER A 341 -18.41 7.86 3.26
CA SER A 341 -18.39 9.19 3.88
C SER A 341 -17.67 10.23 3.04
N SER A 342 -17.40 9.99 1.76
CA SER A 342 -16.78 10.96 0.86
C SER A 342 -17.22 10.72 -0.58
N ALA A 343 -17.65 11.77 -1.27
CA ALA A 343 -18.02 11.69 -2.69
C ALA A 343 -16.80 11.56 -3.61
N ASN A 344 -15.65 12.16 -3.22
CA ASN A 344 -14.42 12.13 -4.00
C ASN A 344 -13.33 11.29 -3.30
N PRO A 345 -12.97 10.09 -3.81
CA PRO A 345 -11.95 9.23 -3.19
C PRO A 345 -10.52 9.78 -3.34
N LEU A 346 -10.29 10.77 -4.21
CA LEU A 346 -8.97 11.32 -4.50
C LEU A 346 -8.71 12.70 -3.89
N ARG A 347 -9.68 13.28 -3.17
CA ARG A 347 -9.66 14.70 -2.72
C ARG A 347 -8.41 15.18 -1.98
N ASP A 348 -7.76 14.29 -1.24
CA ASP A 348 -6.52 14.54 -0.49
C ASP A 348 -5.47 13.49 -0.89
N SER A 349 -5.35 13.26 -2.19
CA SER A 349 -4.33 12.42 -2.79
C SER A 349 -3.37 13.29 -3.59
N GLY A 350 -2.08 13.00 -3.51
CA GLY A 350 -1.07 13.83 -4.12
C GLY A 350 0.27 13.16 -4.27
N VAL A 351 1.19 13.90 -4.87
CA VAL A 351 2.60 13.55 -4.99
C VAL A 351 3.39 14.59 -4.21
N TYR A 352 4.16 14.14 -3.23
CA TYR A 352 5.07 14.97 -2.45
C TYR A 352 6.50 14.73 -2.87
N ASN A 353 7.18 15.76 -3.35
CA ASN A 353 8.59 15.67 -3.69
C ASN A 353 9.44 15.94 -2.43
N VAL A 354 10.19 14.93 -1.99
CA VAL A 354 10.93 14.96 -0.72
C VAL A 354 12.07 15.99 -0.76
N ARG A 355 12.65 16.25 -1.95
CA ARG A 355 13.79 17.15 -2.11
C ARG A 355 13.41 18.62 -1.98
N ASN A 356 12.26 19.02 -2.53
CA ASN A 356 11.84 20.43 -2.56
C ASN A 356 10.62 20.73 -1.67
N GLY A 357 9.97 19.71 -1.10
CA GLY A 357 8.83 19.86 -0.20
C GLY A 357 7.51 20.23 -0.88
N MET A 358 7.42 20.16 -2.23
CA MET A 358 6.21 20.51 -2.95
C MET A 358 5.22 19.36 -2.99
N ILE A 359 3.93 19.68 -2.79
CA ILE A 359 2.80 18.78 -3.03
C ILE A 359 2.13 19.16 -4.36
N THR A 360 1.97 18.20 -5.26
CA THR A 360 1.17 18.33 -6.48
C THR A 360 -0.01 17.36 -6.46
N PRO A 361 -1.09 17.61 -7.22
CA PRO A 361 -2.20 16.67 -7.36
C PRO A 361 -1.73 15.30 -7.87
N LEU A 362 -2.42 14.23 -7.44
CA LEU A 362 -2.10 12.86 -7.88
C LEU A 362 -2.41 12.64 -9.36
N MET A 363 -3.48 13.29 -9.86
CA MET A 363 -3.89 13.24 -11.26
C MET A 363 -3.82 14.63 -11.88
N SER A 364 -3.53 14.69 -13.19
CA SER A 364 -3.65 15.93 -13.96
C SER A 364 -5.10 16.42 -13.96
N GLU A 365 -5.32 17.74 -13.89
CA GLU A 365 -6.64 18.37 -13.94
C GLU A 365 -7.47 18.00 -15.18
N THR A 366 -6.80 17.53 -16.25
CA THR A 366 -7.42 17.07 -17.50
C THR A 366 -7.98 15.66 -17.45
N ALA A 367 -7.64 14.87 -16.43
CA ALA A 367 -8.09 13.50 -16.32
C ALA A 367 -9.51 13.46 -15.72
N ALA A 368 -10.39 12.63 -16.30
CA ALA A 368 -11.75 12.49 -15.80
C ALA A 368 -11.71 12.00 -14.34
N VAL A 369 -12.19 12.83 -13.41
CA VAL A 369 -12.38 12.42 -12.02
C VAL A 369 -13.33 11.21 -12.02
N PRO A 370 -12.97 10.09 -11.36
CA PRO A 370 -13.86 8.95 -11.28
C PRO A 370 -15.23 9.41 -10.77
N LEU A 371 -16.31 9.05 -11.49
CA LEU A 371 -17.67 9.42 -11.10
C LEU A 371 -17.92 9.03 -9.63
N GLU A 372 -18.63 9.90 -8.92
CA GLU A 372 -19.15 9.64 -7.57
C GLU A 372 -19.91 8.32 -7.55
N ARG A 373 -19.28 7.28 -6.99
CA ARG A 373 -19.88 5.97 -6.89
C ARG A 373 -19.63 5.45 -5.49
N VAL A 374 -20.73 5.41 -4.73
CA VAL A 374 -20.75 4.85 -3.39
C VAL A 374 -20.46 3.35 -3.50
N GLY A 375 -19.52 2.87 -2.70
CA GLY A 375 -19.29 1.46 -2.54
C GLY A 375 -18.55 1.16 -1.24
N GLN A 376 -18.15 -0.09 -1.07
CA GLN A 376 -17.62 -0.60 0.20
C GLN A 376 -16.13 -0.89 0.16
N TRP A 377 -15.51 -0.75 -1.01
CA TRP A 377 -14.09 -1.03 -1.17
C TRP A 377 -13.25 0.07 -0.53
N ARG A 378 -12.17 -0.36 0.11
CA ARG A 378 -11.15 0.54 0.64
C ARG A 378 -10.19 0.89 -0.50
N PRO A 379 -9.85 2.17 -0.65
CA PRO A 379 -8.74 2.57 -1.49
C PRO A 379 -7.44 1.89 -1.02
N ALA A 380 -6.70 1.29 -1.94
CA ALA A 380 -5.41 0.67 -1.71
C ALA A 380 -4.55 0.68 -2.98
N TRP A 381 -3.22 0.72 -2.82
CA TRP A 381 -2.27 0.64 -3.93
C TRP A 381 -2.07 -0.81 -4.37
N VAL A 382 -2.29 -1.11 -5.64
CA VAL A 382 -2.09 -2.43 -6.23
C VAL A 382 -0.91 -2.33 -7.18
N PHE A 383 0.05 -3.24 -7.04
CA PHE A 383 1.31 -3.22 -7.79
C PHE A 383 1.31 -4.33 -8.83
N PRO A 384 0.88 -4.06 -10.07
CA PRO A 384 0.80 -5.10 -11.08
C PRO A 384 2.21 -5.58 -11.49
N SER A 385 2.36 -6.88 -11.78
CA SER A 385 3.67 -7.45 -12.11
C SER A 385 4.11 -7.13 -13.55
N ALA A 386 5.42 -7.10 -13.80
CA ALA A 386 5.98 -6.90 -15.15
C ALA A 386 5.65 -8.06 -16.12
N ALA A 387 5.37 -9.24 -15.57
CA ALA A 387 5.19 -10.49 -16.31
C ALA A 387 3.79 -10.66 -16.92
N MET A 388 2.87 -9.71 -16.75
CA MET A 388 1.52 -9.74 -17.31
C MET A 388 1.43 -9.54 -18.82
#